data_AF-A0A432EGX9-F1
#
_entry.id   AF-A0A432EGX9-F1
#
_cell.length_a   1.000
_cell.length_b   1.000
_cell.length_c   1.000
_cell.angle_alpha   90.00
_cell.angle_beta   90.00
_cell.angle_gamma   90.00
#
_symmetry.space_group_name_H-M   'P 1'
#
loop_
_entity.id
_entity.type
_entity.pdbx_description
1 polymer ?
#
loop_
_entity_poly.entity_id
_entity_poly.type
_entity_poly.pdbx_seq_one_letter_code
_entity_poly.pdbx_strand_id
1 'polypeptide(L)'
;MTLVTSLIMRRMRKPLIVLIIAYTICIAGIMAAPGVDAQGNPWHMGLFHALYFVSYMATTIGFGEIPYEFSDMQRLWTIFAIYIGV
;
A
#
# COMPACT_ATOMS: atom_id res chain seq x y z
N MET A 1 15.76 14.41 -26.68
CA MET A 1 15.72 13.12 -25.96
C MET A 1 16.37 12.06 -26.83
N THR A 2 17.38 11.35 -26.36
CA THR A 2 18.13 10.39 -27.20
C THR A 2 17.31 9.12 -27.42
N LEU A 3 17.51 8.42 -28.54
CA LEU A 3 16.82 7.16 -28.88
C LEU A 3 16.90 6.13 -27.74
N VAL A 4 18.00 6.15 -26.99
CA VAL A 4 18.24 5.33 -25.80
C VAL A 4 17.24 5.63 -24.68
N THR A 5 16.96 6.90 -24.37
CA THR A 5 15.98 7.28 -23.33
C THR A 5 14.57 6.78 -23.68
N SER A 6 14.17 6.87 -24.95
CA SER A 6 12.87 6.40 -25.43
C SER A 6 12.72 4.87 -25.33
N LEU A 7 13.77 4.13 -25.69
CA LEU A 7 13.81 2.67 -25.56
C LEU A 7 13.70 2.21 -24.10
N ILE A 8 14.39 2.88 -23.17
CA ILE A 8 14.30 2.59 -21.73
C ILE A 8 12.88 2.83 -21.23
N MET A 9 12.29 3.99 -21.51
CA MET A 9 10.92 4.32 -21.07
C MET A 9 9.89 3.33 -21.62
N ARG A 10 10.04 2.86 -22.86
CA ARG A 10 9.14 1.86 -23.47
C ARG A 10 9.25 0.50 -22.78
N ARG A 11 10.44 0.12 -22.30
CA ARG A 11 10.66 -1.13 -21.58
C ARG A 11 10.22 -1.05 -20.12
N MET A 12 10.39 0.10 -19.48
CA MET A 12 9.95 0.38 -18.11
C MET A 12 8.42 0.53 -17.97
N ARG A 13 7.68 0.75 -19.07
CA ARG A 13 6.22 0.89 -19.02
C ARG A 13 5.52 -0.31 -18.37
N LYS A 14 5.91 -1.53 -18.74
CA LYS A 14 5.31 -2.76 -18.16
C LYS A 14 5.57 -2.87 -16.64
N PRO A 15 6.83 -2.82 -16.15
CA PRO A 15 7.07 -2.91 -14.71
C PRO A 15 6.45 -1.76 -13.92
N LEU A 16 6.42 -0.54 -14.45
CA LEU A 16 5.75 0.58 -13.80
C LEU A 16 4.23 0.37 -13.67
N ILE A 17 3.58 -0.17 -14.71
CA ILE A 17 2.14 -0.50 -14.64
C ILE A 17 1.88 -1.57 -13.58
N VAL A 18 2.69 -2.63 -13.53
CA VAL A 18 2.56 -3.69 -12.51
C VAL A 18 2.69 -3.10 -11.11
N LEU A 19 3.68 -2.23 -10.89
CA LEU A 19 3.88 -1.55 -9.62
C LEU A 19 2.67 -0.69 -9.22
N ILE A 20 2.15 0.12 -10.15
CA ILE A 20 0.97 0.97 -9.91
C ILE A 20 -0.25 0.12 -9.53
N ILE A 21 -0.48 -0.99 -10.23
CA ILE A 21 -1.61 -1.89 -9.96
C ILE A 21 -1.45 -2.53 -8.58
N ALA A 22 -0.26 -3.06 -8.26
CA ALA A 22 0.02 -3.66 -6.96
C ALA A 22 -0.24 -2.68 -5.82
N TYR A 23 0.28 -1.46 -5.91
CA TYR A 23 0.03 -0.41 -4.91
C TYR A 23 -1.44 -0.04 -4.82
N THR A 24 -2.13 0.07 -5.96
CA THR A 24 -3.57 0.37 -5.99
C THR A 24 -4.38 -0.68 -5.25
N ILE A 25 -4.08 -1.97 -5.45
CA ILE A 25 -4.75 -3.09 -4.76
C ILE A 25 -4.46 -3.02 -3.26
N CYS A 26 -3.20 -2.87 -2.86
CA CYS A 26 -2.81 -2.81 -1.46
C CYS A 26 -3.51 -1.65 -0.72
N ILE A 27 -3.50 -0.45 -1.30
CA ILE A 27 -4.14 0.74 -0.74
C ILE A 27 -5.66 0.57 -0.68
N ALA A 28 -6.29 0.10 -1.77
CA ALA A 28 -7.74 -0.08 -1.80
C ALA A 28 -8.21 -1.09 -0.74
N GLY A 29 -7.51 -2.21 -0.57
CA GLY A 29 -7.93 -3.21 0.40
C GLY A 29 -7.70 -2.80 1.86
N ILE A 30 -6.62 -2.07 2.17
CA ILE A 30 -6.43 -1.58 3.56
C ILE A 30 -7.43 -0.49 3.92
N MET A 31 -7.85 0.33 2.95
CA MET A 31 -8.94 1.29 3.13
C MET A 31 -10.29 0.60 3.35
N ALA A 32 -10.54 -0.54 2.69
CA ALA A 32 -11.77 -1.32 2.82
C ALA A 32 -11.79 -2.21 4.08
N ALA A 33 -10.63 -2.52 4.66
CA ALA A 33 -10.53 -3.30 5.87
C ALA A 33 -11.00 -2.48 7.09
N PRO A 34 -12.04 -2.93 7.82
CA PRO A 34 -12.57 -2.22 8.97
C PRO A 34 -11.57 -2.28 10.13
N GLY A 35 -11.27 -1.13 10.70
CA GLY A 35 -10.52 -0.96 11.93
C GLY A 35 -11.42 -0.44 13.06
N VAL A 36 -10.79 -0.09 14.17
CA VAL A 36 -11.46 0.43 15.36
C VAL A 36 -10.68 1.64 15.86
N ASP A 37 -11.38 2.72 16.20
CA ASP A 37 -10.75 3.90 16.81
C ASP A 37 -10.49 3.70 18.31
N ALA A 38 -9.85 4.68 18.96
CA ALA A 38 -9.55 4.63 20.38
C ALA A 38 -10.79 4.61 21.30
N GLN A 39 -11.99 4.88 20.77
CA GLN A 39 -13.25 4.88 21.49
C GLN A 39 -14.07 3.60 21.21
N GLY A 40 -13.55 2.67 20.41
CA GLY A 40 -14.25 1.44 20.05
C GLY A 40 -15.19 1.56 18.85
N ASN A 41 -15.22 2.70 18.15
CA ASN A 41 -16.09 2.87 16.99
C ASN A 41 -15.46 2.29 15.72
N PRO A 42 -16.28 1.82 14.75
CA PRO A 42 -15.77 1.41 13.45
C PRO A 42 -15.03 2.54 12.75
N TRP A 43 -13.81 2.26 12.31
CA TRP A 43 -12.96 3.22 11.62
C TRP A 43 -12.45 2.62 10.31
N HIS A 44 -12.37 3.44 9.26
CA HIS A 44 -11.77 3.06 7.99
C HIS A 44 -10.61 3.99 7.67
N MET A 45 -9.53 3.41 7.15
CA MET A 45 -8.34 4.19 6.82
C MET A 45 -8.64 5.10 5.63
N GLY A 46 -8.39 6.41 5.79
CA GLY A 46 -8.49 7.35 4.68
C GLY A 46 -7.37 7.15 3.66
N LEU A 47 -7.58 7.61 2.42
CA LEU A 47 -6.65 7.43 1.30
C LEU A 47 -5.22 7.85 1.64
N PHE A 48 -5.03 9.01 2.28
CA PHE A 48 -3.68 9.51 2.59
C PHE A 48 -2.98 8.70 3.68
N HIS A 49 -3.71 8.18 4.66
CA HIS A 49 -3.14 7.30 5.68
C HIS A 49 -2.77 5.95 5.06
N ALA A 50 -3.64 5.39 4.21
CA ALA A 50 -3.37 4.13 3.51
C ALA A 50 -2.18 4.25 2.55
N LEU A 51 -2.13 5.33 1.76
CA LEU A 51 -1.01 5.61 0.87
C LEU A 51 0.31 5.75 1.66
N TYR A 52 0.29 6.51 2.75
CA TYR A 52 1.46 6.69 3.61
C TYR A 52 1.92 5.37 4.22
N PHE A 53 1.00 4.60 4.82
CA PHE A 53 1.24 3.29 5.40
C PHE A 53 1.87 2.32 4.40
N VAL A 54 1.20 2.09 3.26
CA VAL A 54 1.67 1.15 2.24
C VAL A 54 3.04 1.58 1.70
N SER A 55 3.32 2.88 1.58
CA SER A 55 4.58 3.39 1.04
C SER A 55 5.80 3.03 1.91
N TYR A 56 5.72 3.19 3.24
CA TYR A 56 6.85 2.82 4.11
C TYR A 56 6.86 1.34 4.48
N MET A 57 5.70 0.67 4.46
CA MET A 57 5.61 -0.77 4.68
C MET A 57 6.25 -1.53 3.52
N ALA A 58 5.96 -1.14 2.27
CA ALA A 58 6.50 -1.80 1.07
C ALA A 58 8.03 -1.71 0.97
N THR A 59 8.65 -0.66 1.51
CA THR A 59 10.10 -0.51 1.58
C THR A 59 10.71 -1.16 2.83
N THR A 60 9.94 -2.01 3.51
CA THR A 60 10.32 -2.76 4.71
C THR A 60 10.82 -1.87 5.86
N ILE A 61 10.37 -0.60 5.94
CA ILE A 61 10.69 0.29 7.06
C ILE A 61 9.86 -0.10 8.29
N GLY A 62 8.55 -0.31 8.10
CA GLY A 62 7.68 -0.93 9.10
C GLY A 62 7.55 -0.18 10.44
N PHE A 63 7.17 1.11 10.43
CA PHE A 63 6.97 1.92 11.65
C PHE A 63 5.87 1.40 12.61
N GLY A 64 5.12 0.38 12.23
CA GLY A 64 4.04 -0.21 13.02
C GLY A 64 2.64 0.19 12.54
N GLU A 65 1.66 -0.08 13.40
CA GLU A 65 0.23 0.13 13.20
C GLU A 65 -0.14 1.57 13.59
N ILE A 66 -0.36 2.43 12.60
CA ILE A 66 -0.74 3.84 12.78
C ILE A 66 -1.94 4.18 11.89
N PRO A 67 -2.85 5.07 12.32
CA PRO A 67 -2.83 5.84 13.58
C PRO A 67 -3.39 5.08 14.78
N TYR A 68 -4.02 3.91 14.56
CA TYR A 68 -4.59 3.06 15.60
C TYR A 68 -4.07 1.63 15.45
N GLU A 69 -4.25 0.82 16.50
CA GLU A 69 -3.99 -0.61 16.43
C GLU A 69 -4.87 -1.25 15.34
N PHE A 70 -4.27 -2.11 14.53
CA PHE A 70 -4.95 -2.75 13.42
C PHE A 70 -5.85 -3.88 13.92
N SER A 71 -7.04 -3.96 13.33
CA SER A 71 -7.89 -5.13 13.49
C SER A 71 -7.25 -6.37 12.84
N ASP A 72 -7.71 -7.57 13.20
CA ASP A 72 -7.26 -8.81 12.55
C ASP A 72 -7.45 -8.79 11.03
N MET A 73 -8.49 -8.13 10.54
CA MET A 73 -8.72 -7.97 9.10
C MET A 73 -7.70 -7.04 8.44
N GLN A 74 -7.34 -5.94 9.11
CA GLN A 74 -6.28 -5.04 8.64
C GLN A 74 -4.91 -5.71 8.70
N ARG A 75 -4.63 -6.52 9.73
CA ARG A 75 -3.39 -7.32 9.83
C ARG A 75 -3.29 -8.38 8.74
N LEU A 76 -4.36 -9.11 8.48
CA LEU A 76 -4.41 -10.09 7.39
C LEU A 76 -4.13 -9.45 6.03
N TRP A 77 -4.74 -8.29 5.76
CA TRP A 77 -4.49 -7.56 4.54
C TRP A 77 -3.06 -7.01 4.46
N THR A 78 -2.52 -6.55 5.59
CA THR A 78 -1.13 -6.08 5.70
C THR A 78 -0.15 -7.20 5.37
N ILE A 79 -0.37 -8.42 5.86
CA ILE A 79 0.46 -9.59 5.52
C ILE A 79 0.46 -9.82 4.01
N PHE A 80 -0.70 -9.80 3.38
CA PHE A 80 -0.82 -9.92 1.93
C PHE A 80 -0.05 -8.81 1.19
N ALA A 81 -0.16 -7.57 1.65
CA ALA A 81 0.52 -6.42 1.06
C ALA A 81 2.05 -6.50 1.21
N ILE A 82 2.56 -7.05 2.33
CA ILE A 82 4.00 -7.30 2.53
C ILE A 82 4.53 -8.28 1.49
N TYR A 83 3.85 -9.42 1.27
CA TYR A 83 4.30 -10.42 0.29
C TYR A 83 4.16 -9.98 -1.18
N ILE A 84 3.36 -8.94 -1.46
CA ILE A 84 3.28 -8.32 -2.79
C ILE A 84 4.38 -7.26 -2.98
N GLY A 85 4.67 -6.49 -1.93
CA GLY A 85 5.55 -5.33 -1.99
C GLY A 85 7.04 -5.65 -1.90
N VAL A 86 7.39 -6.84 -1.37
CA VAL A 86 8.76 -7.38 -1.27
C VAL A 86 9.10 -8.19 -2.53
#